data_AF-U4LFD9-F1
#
_entry.id   AF-U4LFD9-F1
#
_cell.length_a   1.000
_cell.length_b   1.000
_cell.length_c   1.000
_cell.angle_alpha   90.00
_cell.angle_beta   90.00
_cell.angle_gamma   90.00
#
_symmetry.space_group_name_H-M   'P 1'
#
loop_
_entity.id
_entity.type
_entity.pdbx_description
1 polymer ?
#
loop_
_entity_poly.entity_id
_entity_poly.type
_entity_poly.pdbx_seq_one_letter_code
_entity_poly.pdbx_strand_id
1 'polypeptide(L)'
;MMFNPLPALLLLIGAHLTTAHFAMTYPEWRGDSFKTQWTYPCGGVDTTATTNRTLWPLNGGAIAFKPSHPWAQTYINLGLGAAVTRLNITLVPTFNQTLNGTFCLPTVQLPTGVEVKEGDKATIQVVQLTTSGGALYNCADIEFSSKAVAPANDVCFNSTGVGAAPLNYGGIASATSDKAPAAPGKTNGAGNVIPGMSLVAAGVVAALMV
;
A
#
# COMPACT_ATOMS: atom_id res chain seq x y z
N MET A 1 -17.65 16.73 -59.04
CA MET A 1 -17.64 17.55 -57.79
C MET A 1 -19.02 17.35 -57.20
N MET A 2 -19.25 16.77 -56.02
CA MET A 2 -18.57 16.91 -54.75
C MET A 2 -18.59 15.57 -53.98
N PHE A 3 -17.47 15.22 -53.38
CA PHE A 3 -17.36 14.21 -52.33
C PHE A 3 -17.82 14.85 -51.01
N ASN A 4 -18.65 14.18 -50.22
CA ASN A 4 -18.86 14.54 -48.81
C ASN A 4 -18.54 13.32 -47.93
N PRO A 5 -17.29 13.15 -47.49
CA PRO A 5 -16.94 12.17 -46.49
C PRO A 5 -16.74 12.88 -45.14
N LEU A 6 -17.56 12.59 -44.14
CA LEU A 6 -17.03 12.32 -42.80
C LEU A 6 -18.17 11.88 -41.85
N PRO A 7 -18.14 10.63 -41.34
CA PRO A 7 -18.92 10.26 -40.17
C PRO A 7 -18.29 10.96 -38.95
N ALA A 8 -19.11 11.58 -38.11
CA ALA A 8 -18.68 12.14 -36.83
C ALA A 8 -18.15 10.99 -35.96
N LEU A 9 -16.83 10.91 -35.90
CA LEU A 9 -16.01 9.97 -35.16
C LEU A 9 -16.32 10.09 -33.66
N LEU A 10 -17.12 9.16 -33.16
CA LEU A 10 -17.29 8.92 -31.73
C LEU A 10 -15.97 8.31 -31.21
N LEU A 11 -14.98 9.16 -30.92
CA LEU A 11 -13.74 8.78 -30.24
C LEU A 11 -14.10 8.35 -28.81
N LEU A 12 -14.34 7.05 -28.63
CA LEU A 12 -14.36 6.41 -27.32
C LEU A 12 -12.92 6.51 -26.77
N ILE A 13 -12.64 7.55 -25.99
CA ILE A 13 -11.38 7.69 -25.26
C ILE A 13 -11.41 6.64 -24.15
N GLY A 14 -11.01 5.41 -24.48
CA GLY A 14 -10.71 4.39 -23.49
C GLY A 14 -9.50 4.85 -22.69
N ALA A 15 -9.71 5.41 -21.50
CA ALA A 15 -8.64 5.61 -20.55
C ALA A 15 -8.11 4.22 -20.16
N HIS A 16 -7.04 3.78 -20.82
CA HIS A 16 -6.33 2.58 -20.44
C HIS A 16 -5.74 2.85 -19.05
N LEU A 17 -6.36 2.26 -18.02
CA LEU A 17 -5.80 2.18 -16.69
C LEU A 17 -4.53 1.32 -16.79
N THR A 18 -3.39 1.96 -17.04
CA THR A 18 -2.11 1.28 -17.01
C THR A 18 -1.81 0.97 -15.55
N THR A 19 -2.02 -0.29 -15.18
CA THR A 19 -2.00 -0.76 -13.80
C THR A 19 -0.64 -1.38 -13.48
N ALA A 20 -0.04 -0.93 -12.38
CA ALA A 20 1.31 -1.29 -11.94
C ALA A 20 1.39 -2.67 -11.28
N HIS A 21 0.97 -3.73 -11.98
CA HIS A 21 1.07 -5.09 -11.45
C HIS A 21 2.51 -5.47 -11.16
N PHE A 22 2.70 -6.40 -10.23
CA PHE A 22 4.03 -6.90 -9.88
C PHE A 22 3.98 -8.34 -9.39
N ALA A 23 5.05 -9.10 -9.59
CA ALA A 23 5.18 -10.45 -9.06
C ALA A 23 6.22 -10.46 -7.95
N MET A 24 5.90 -11.01 -6.78
CA MET A 24 6.89 -11.22 -5.74
C MET A 24 7.68 -12.48 -6.04
N THR A 25 9.02 -12.37 -6.05
CA THR A 25 9.92 -13.49 -6.37
C THR A 25 10.65 -14.01 -5.14
N TYR A 26 10.75 -13.19 -4.08
CA TYR A 26 11.25 -13.65 -2.79
C TYR A 26 10.71 -12.78 -1.64
N PRO A 27 10.27 -13.38 -0.53
CA PRO A 27 9.81 -14.77 -0.43
C PRO A 27 8.74 -15.09 -1.48
N GLU A 28 8.56 -16.36 -1.82
CA GLU A 28 7.59 -16.76 -2.84
C GLU A 28 6.19 -16.31 -2.43
N TRP A 29 5.49 -15.60 -3.32
CA TRP A 29 4.13 -15.15 -3.08
C TRP A 29 3.15 -16.34 -2.89
N ARG A 30 1.97 -16.08 -2.31
CA ARG A 30 0.95 -17.11 -2.11
C ARG A 30 0.45 -17.76 -3.40
N GLY A 31 0.59 -17.06 -4.52
CA GLY A 31 0.17 -17.52 -5.84
C GLY A 31 0.02 -16.35 -6.80
N ASP A 32 -0.21 -16.70 -8.07
CA ASP A 32 -0.41 -15.69 -9.11
C ASP A 32 -1.70 -14.90 -8.88
N SER A 33 -1.51 -13.67 -8.43
CA SER A 33 -2.57 -12.70 -8.17
C SER A 33 -2.67 -11.65 -9.27
N PHE A 34 -1.98 -11.77 -10.41
CA PHE A 34 -1.85 -10.72 -11.42
C PHE A 34 -3.20 -10.12 -11.85
N LYS A 35 -4.27 -10.93 -11.94
CA LYS A 35 -5.61 -10.44 -12.33
C LYS A 35 -6.49 -10.00 -11.17
N THR A 36 -6.00 -10.03 -9.95
CA THR A 36 -6.79 -9.80 -8.73
C THR A 36 -6.06 -8.94 -7.71
N GLN A 37 -4.91 -8.34 -8.07
CA GLN A 37 -4.06 -7.59 -7.13
C GLN A 37 -4.76 -6.41 -6.46
N TRP A 38 -5.82 -5.87 -7.04
CA TRP A 38 -6.67 -4.84 -6.41
C TRP A 38 -7.49 -5.36 -5.22
N THR A 39 -7.60 -6.67 -5.04
CA THR A 39 -8.36 -7.28 -3.95
C THR A 39 -7.51 -7.33 -2.67
N TYR A 40 -7.86 -6.49 -1.71
CA TYR A 40 -7.25 -6.52 -0.38
C TYR A 40 -7.54 -7.87 0.34
N PRO A 41 -6.60 -8.42 1.15
CA PRO A 41 -5.26 -7.91 1.44
C PRO A 41 -4.13 -8.43 0.55
N CYS A 42 -4.32 -9.52 -0.20
CA CYS A 42 -3.22 -10.25 -0.83
C CYS A 42 -3.55 -10.61 -2.29
N GLY A 43 -4.21 -9.70 -2.98
CA GLY A 43 -4.81 -9.98 -4.28
C GLY A 43 -5.94 -11.02 -4.20
N GLY A 44 -6.58 -11.14 -3.04
CA GLY A 44 -7.59 -12.17 -2.77
C GLY A 44 -7.06 -13.60 -2.65
N VAL A 45 -5.72 -13.79 -2.62
CA VAL A 45 -5.14 -15.13 -2.46
C VAL A 45 -5.12 -15.51 -0.99
N ASP A 46 -5.90 -16.54 -0.66
CA ASP A 46 -6.07 -17.04 0.70
C ASP A 46 -4.77 -17.59 1.28
N THR A 47 -4.60 -17.38 2.58
CA THR A 47 -3.58 -18.09 3.36
C THR A 47 -4.16 -19.39 3.89
N THR A 48 -3.42 -20.48 3.76
CA THR A 48 -3.76 -21.71 4.47
C THR A 48 -2.65 -22.00 5.48
N ALA A 49 -3.01 -22.58 6.63
CA ALA A 49 -2.02 -23.01 7.62
C ALA A 49 -1.03 -24.06 7.06
N THR A 50 -1.40 -24.70 5.95
CA THR A 50 -0.67 -25.71 5.18
C THR A 50 0.12 -25.15 4.00
N THR A 51 0.02 -23.86 3.68
CA THR A 51 0.80 -23.26 2.59
C THR A 51 2.28 -23.37 2.92
N ASN A 52 3.09 -23.83 1.96
CA ASN A 52 4.55 -23.88 2.12
C ASN A 52 5.09 -22.48 2.41
N ARG A 53 5.68 -22.30 3.59
CA ARG A 53 6.25 -21.03 4.03
C ARG A 53 7.72 -20.97 3.68
N THR A 54 8.15 -19.81 3.18
CA THR A 54 9.58 -19.55 3.04
C THR A 54 10.16 -19.30 4.42
N LEU A 55 11.28 -19.96 4.75
CA LEU A 55 12.01 -19.63 5.97
C LEU A 55 12.61 -18.24 5.82
N TRP A 56 12.36 -17.36 6.79
CA TRP A 56 12.85 -15.98 6.78
C TRP A 56 13.63 -15.68 8.06
N PRO A 57 14.76 -14.95 8.01
CA PRO A 57 15.67 -14.83 9.15
C PRO A 57 15.04 -14.08 10.32
N LEU A 58 15.42 -14.46 11.55
CA LEU A 58 14.93 -13.86 12.80
C LEU A 58 15.24 -12.36 12.93
N ASN A 59 16.28 -11.88 12.25
CA ASN A 59 16.80 -10.51 12.34
C ASN A 59 16.52 -9.68 11.07
N GLY A 60 15.71 -10.17 10.14
CA GLY A 60 15.48 -9.51 8.87
C GLY A 60 16.04 -10.28 7.68
N GLY A 61 15.41 -10.15 6.53
CA GLY A 61 15.76 -10.91 5.33
C GLY A 61 15.45 -10.17 4.05
N ALA A 62 15.79 -10.80 2.93
CA ALA A 62 15.57 -10.23 1.62
C ALA A 62 14.09 -10.17 1.24
N ILE A 63 13.73 -9.18 0.43
CA ILE A 63 12.44 -9.09 -0.26
C ILE A 63 12.71 -8.66 -1.71
N ALA A 64 12.25 -9.45 -2.67
CA ALA A 64 12.43 -9.23 -4.10
C ALA A 64 11.09 -9.32 -4.84
N PHE A 65 10.89 -8.43 -5.80
CA PHE A 65 9.72 -8.42 -6.67
C PHE A 65 10.05 -7.82 -8.03
N LYS A 66 9.18 -8.08 -9.00
CA LYS A 66 9.29 -7.65 -10.39
C LYS A 66 8.10 -6.75 -10.75
N PRO A 67 8.26 -5.43 -10.72
CA PRO A 67 7.25 -4.50 -11.21
C PRO A 67 7.09 -4.54 -12.73
N SER A 68 5.84 -4.45 -13.20
CA SER A 68 5.51 -4.29 -14.62
C SER A 68 5.44 -2.84 -15.07
N HIS A 69 5.45 -1.89 -14.13
CA HIS A 69 5.41 -0.46 -14.39
C HIS A 69 6.66 0.28 -13.88
N PRO A 70 7.11 1.32 -14.62
CA PRO A 70 8.40 1.94 -14.35
C PRO A 70 8.40 2.85 -13.12
N TRP A 71 7.26 3.01 -12.46
CA TRP A 71 7.14 3.79 -11.25
C TRP A 71 5.94 3.34 -10.45
N ALA A 72 6.13 3.23 -9.14
CA ALA A 72 5.08 2.98 -8.17
C ALA A 72 5.52 3.51 -6.80
N GLN A 73 4.59 4.07 -6.04
CA GLN A 73 4.82 4.25 -4.61
C GLN A 73 4.63 2.90 -3.94
N THR A 74 5.69 2.39 -3.32
CA THR A 74 5.70 1.05 -2.73
C THR A 74 5.93 1.14 -1.24
N TYR A 75 5.24 0.32 -0.46
CA TYR A 75 5.51 0.11 0.96
C TYR A 75 5.34 -1.37 1.30
N ILE A 76 5.97 -1.79 2.40
CA ILE A 76 6.00 -3.19 2.80
C ILE A 76 5.55 -3.32 4.24
N ASN A 77 4.56 -4.16 4.46
CA ASN A 77 4.00 -4.46 5.77
C ASN A 77 4.25 -5.91 6.16
N LEU A 78 4.11 -6.17 7.46
CA LEU A 78 4.14 -7.47 8.10
C LEU A 78 2.86 -7.64 8.91
N GLY A 79 2.39 -8.88 8.96
CA GLY A 79 1.38 -9.33 9.91
C GLY A 79 1.84 -10.61 10.58
N LEU A 80 1.75 -10.67 11.91
CA LEU A 80 2.17 -11.83 12.70
C LEU A 80 1.02 -12.83 12.87
N GLY A 81 1.33 -14.11 12.73
CA GLY A 81 0.39 -15.23 12.82
C GLY A 81 0.41 -16.15 11.59
N ALA A 82 -0.27 -17.29 11.71
CA ALA A 82 -0.43 -18.24 10.61
C ALA A 82 -1.47 -17.76 9.58
N ALA A 83 -2.63 -17.29 10.04
CA ALA A 83 -3.67 -16.75 9.18
C ALA A 83 -3.89 -15.28 9.54
N VAL A 84 -3.31 -14.38 8.73
CA VAL A 84 -3.29 -12.95 9.06
C VAL A 84 -4.05 -12.15 8.02
N THR A 85 -5.06 -11.43 8.50
CA THR A 85 -5.75 -10.39 7.73
C THR A 85 -5.32 -8.98 8.14
N ARG A 86 -4.65 -8.84 9.29
CA ARG A 86 -4.15 -7.56 9.82
C ARG A 86 -2.65 -7.40 9.55
N LEU A 87 -2.32 -6.66 8.51
CA LEU A 87 -0.95 -6.39 8.03
C LEU A 87 -0.54 -4.96 8.42
N ASN A 88 -0.37 -4.71 9.72
CA ASN A 88 -0.25 -3.36 10.28
C ASN A 88 1.14 -3.00 10.81
N ILE A 89 2.13 -3.88 10.65
CA ILE A 89 3.52 -3.60 11.05
C ILE A 89 4.27 -3.12 9.82
N THR A 90 4.70 -1.86 9.76
CA THR A 90 5.49 -1.35 8.64
C THR A 90 6.92 -1.87 8.70
N LEU A 91 7.33 -2.66 7.70
CA LEU A 91 8.72 -3.09 7.50
C LEU A 91 9.52 -2.05 6.73
N VAL A 92 8.93 -1.52 5.66
CA VAL A 92 9.56 -0.49 4.81
C VAL A 92 8.53 0.62 4.60
N PRO A 93 8.83 1.86 5.03
CA PRO A 93 7.95 2.99 4.79
C PRO A 93 7.86 3.28 3.30
N THR A 94 6.88 4.08 2.90
CA THR A 94 6.62 4.35 1.49
C THR A 94 7.82 4.97 0.78
N PHE A 95 8.21 4.39 -0.35
CA PHE A 95 9.26 4.87 -1.24
C PHE A 95 8.78 4.88 -2.69
N ASN A 96 9.41 5.71 -3.51
CA ASN A 96 9.25 5.66 -4.97
C ASN A 96 10.15 4.56 -5.54
N GLN A 97 9.56 3.49 -6.05
CA GLN A 97 10.27 2.52 -6.87
C GLN A 97 10.45 3.11 -8.28
N THR A 98 11.63 2.93 -8.86
CA THR A 98 11.97 3.38 -10.23
C THR A 98 12.27 2.21 -11.16
N LEU A 99 11.84 2.35 -12.41
CA LEU A 99 12.00 1.45 -13.55
C LEU A 99 11.38 0.04 -13.38
N ASN A 100 11.37 -0.70 -14.49
CA ASN A 100 10.99 -2.12 -14.54
C ASN A 100 12.23 -3.00 -14.36
N GLY A 101 12.03 -4.23 -13.88
CA GLY A 101 13.08 -5.23 -13.75
C GLY A 101 12.92 -6.04 -12.47
N THR A 102 14.01 -6.59 -11.96
CA THR A 102 14.06 -7.11 -10.59
C THR A 102 14.38 -5.96 -9.65
N PHE A 103 13.56 -5.79 -8.62
CA PHE A 103 13.81 -4.93 -7.48
C PHE A 103 14.04 -5.83 -6.26
N CYS A 104 15.13 -5.62 -5.53
CA CYS A 104 15.40 -6.32 -4.27
C CYS A 104 15.91 -5.39 -3.17
N LEU A 105 15.37 -5.61 -1.98
CA LEU A 105 15.94 -5.18 -0.71
C LEU A 105 16.66 -6.39 -0.10
N PRO A 106 18.00 -6.43 -0.06
CA PRO A 106 18.73 -7.61 0.39
C PRO A 106 18.55 -7.90 1.88
N THR A 107 18.22 -6.88 2.67
CA THR A 107 17.96 -7.04 4.10
C THR A 107 16.94 -5.99 4.54
N VAL A 108 15.74 -6.47 4.88
CA VAL A 108 14.68 -5.69 5.50
C VAL A 108 14.62 -6.09 6.97
N GLN A 109 14.95 -5.16 7.86
CA GLN A 109 14.97 -5.43 9.30
C GLN A 109 13.56 -5.33 9.90
N LEU A 110 13.35 -6.04 11.02
CA LEU A 110 12.16 -5.85 11.83
C LEU A 110 12.22 -4.49 12.54
N PRO A 111 11.10 -3.75 12.63
CA PRO A 111 11.07 -2.50 13.36
C PRO A 111 11.20 -2.73 14.88
N THR A 112 11.65 -1.71 15.59
CA THR A 112 11.81 -1.75 17.06
C THR A 112 10.51 -2.17 17.75
N GLY A 113 10.61 -3.09 18.71
CA GLY A 113 9.48 -3.60 19.49
C GLY A 113 8.73 -4.78 18.84
N VAL A 114 9.13 -5.20 17.64
CA VAL A 114 8.67 -6.47 17.06
C VAL A 114 9.65 -7.58 17.41
N GLU A 115 9.25 -8.42 18.36
CA GLU A 115 10.01 -9.59 18.78
C GLU A 115 9.40 -10.85 18.15
N VAL A 116 10.25 -11.69 17.57
CA VAL A 116 9.86 -12.96 16.93
C VAL A 116 10.79 -14.08 17.41
N LYS A 117 10.30 -15.31 17.41
CA LYS A 117 11.07 -16.51 17.75
C LYS A 117 11.01 -17.55 16.64
N GLU A 118 11.86 -18.56 16.76
CA GLU A 118 11.89 -19.72 15.86
C GLU A 118 10.49 -20.34 15.72
N GLY A 119 10.06 -20.54 14.48
CA GLY A 119 8.76 -21.13 14.13
C GLY A 119 7.59 -20.15 14.14
N ASP A 120 7.79 -18.89 14.54
CA ASP A 120 6.74 -17.88 14.41
C ASP A 120 6.37 -17.70 12.94
N LYS A 121 5.06 -17.67 12.68
CA LYS A 121 4.52 -17.52 11.33
C LYS A 121 4.15 -16.06 11.09
N ALA A 122 4.34 -15.60 9.87
CA ALA A 122 3.91 -14.26 9.47
C ALA A 122 3.58 -14.18 7.98
N THR A 123 3.03 -13.04 7.58
CA THR A 123 2.80 -12.68 6.19
C THR A 123 3.47 -11.34 5.91
N ILE A 124 4.29 -11.29 4.88
CA ILE A 124 4.83 -10.05 4.29
C ILE A 124 3.85 -9.62 3.20
N GLN A 125 3.46 -8.34 3.21
CA GLN A 125 2.64 -7.72 2.17
C GLN A 125 3.44 -6.61 1.50
N VAL A 126 3.60 -6.70 0.19
CA VAL A 126 4.05 -5.58 -0.63
C VAL A 126 2.81 -4.89 -1.18
N VAL A 127 2.78 -3.57 -1.11
CA VAL A 127 1.71 -2.75 -1.67
C VAL A 127 2.30 -1.76 -2.65
N GLN A 128 1.72 -1.69 -3.84
CA GLN A 128 2.05 -0.70 -4.85
C GLN A 128 0.85 0.19 -5.12
N LEU A 129 1.02 1.50 -4.94
CA LEU A 129 -0.01 2.46 -5.30
C LEU A 129 0.08 2.78 -6.79
N THR A 130 -1.08 2.71 -7.43
CA THR A 130 -1.26 3.11 -8.82
C THR A 130 -1.33 4.63 -8.92
N THR A 131 -1.03 5.11 -10.12
CA THR A 131 -1.06 6.52 -10.52
C THR A 131 -2.45 7.14 -10.36
N SER A 132 -3.49 6.32 -10.47
CA SER A 132 -4.91 6.66 -10.37
C SER A 132 -5.45 6.56 -8.94
N GLY A 133 -4.59 6.35 -7.93
CA GLY A 133 -4.99 6.31 -6.52
C GLY A 133 -5.54 4.96 -6.01
N GLY A 134 -5.53 3.92 -6.86
CA GLY A 134 -5.78 2.54 -6.42
C GLY A 134 -4.54 1.88 -5.82
N ALA A 135 -4.71 0.73 -5.17
CA ALA A 135 -3.62 -0.05 -4.59
C ALA A 135 -3.63 -1.48 -5.11
N LEU A 136 -2.44 -2.04 -5.30
CA LEU A 136 -2.20 -3.41 -5.72
C LEU A 136 -1.45 -4.13 -4.62
N TYR A 137 -1.89 -5.35 -4.32
CA TYR A 137 -1.48 -6.10 -3.16
C TYR A 137 -0.90 -7.44 -3.55
N ASN A 138 0.17 -7.81 -2.87
CA ASN A 138 0.74 -9.13 -2.98
C ASN A 138 1.37 -9.57 -1.67
N CYS A 139 1.30 -10.86 -1.39
CA CYS A 139 1.74 -11.40 -0.11
C CYS A 139 2.57 -12.66 -0.26
N ALA A 140 3.53 -12.84 0.64
CA ALA A 140 4.17 -14.12 0.90
C ALA A 140 4.00 -14.51 2.36
N ASP A 141 3.81 -15.80 2.57
CA ASP A 141 3.77 -16.38 3.90
C ASP A 141 5.17 -16.89 4.27
N ILE A 142 5.64 -16.47 5.44
CA ILE A 142 6.96 -16.82 5.98
C ILE A 142 6.85 -17.55 7.31
N GLU A 143 7.92 -18.23 7.67
CA GLU A 143 8.18 -18.75 9.01
C GLU A 143 9.55 -18.27 9.46
N PHE A 144 9.61 -17.64 10.63
CA PHE A 144 10.85 -17.12 11.19
C PHE A 144 11.76 -18.27 11.62
N SER A 145 12.99 -18.27 11.11
CA SER A 145 13.94 -19.35 11.40
C SER A 145 15.39 -18.90 11.34
N SER A 146 16.18 -19.39 12.29
CA SER A 146 17.65 -19.34 12.28
C SER A 146 18.28 -20.17 11.14
N LYS A 147 17.50 -21.07 10.52
CA LYS A 147 17.91 -21.88 9.36
C LYS A 147 17.56 -21.23 8.02
N ALA A 148 16.97 -20.03 8.03
CA ALA A 148 16.67 -19.31 6.81
C ALA A 148 17.97 -19.04 6.03
N VAL A 149 17.95 -19.36 4.74
CA VAL A 149 19.08 -19.11 3.82
C VAL A 149 18.73 -17.91 2.97
N ALA A 150 19.68 -16.99 2.80
CA ALA A 150 19.50 -15.87 1.88
C ALA A 150 19.21 -16.39 0.46
N PRO A 151 18.35 -15.70 -0.32
CA PRO A 151 18.12 -16.09 -1.70
C PRO A 151 19.42 -16.01 -2.51
N ALA A 152 19.51 -16.79 -3.58
CA ALA A 152 20.62 -16.71 -4.50
C ALA A 152 20.72 -15.31 -5.14
N ASN A 153 21.93 -14.92 -5.57
CA ASN A 153 22.20 -13.59 -6.12
C ASN A 153 21.42 -13.29 -7.42
N ASP A 154 21.01 -14.32 -8.14
CA ASP A 154 20.16 -14.24 -9.33
C ASP A 154 18.66 -14.12 -9.00
N VAL A 155 18.28 -14.27 -7.72
CA VAL A 155 16.91 -14.05 -7.23
C VAL A 155 16.78 -12.66 -6.61
N CYS A 156 17.73 -12.25 -5.77
CA CYS A 156 17.75 -10.94 -5.14
C CYS A 156 18.84 -10.05 -5.74
N PHE A 157 18.47 -9.28 -6.76
CA PHE A 157 19.32 -8.25 -7.35
C PHE A 157 18.48 -7.08 -7.85
N ASN A 158 19.11 -5.91 -8.01
CA ASN A 158 18.50 -4.79 -8.70
C ASN A 158 18.94 -4.78 -10.16
N SER A 159 17.99 -4.80 -11.09
CA SER A 159 18.30 -4.60 -12.51
C SER A 159 18.89 -3.21 -12.74
N THR A 160 19.62 -3.02 -13.84
CA THR A 160 20.27 -1.73 -14.14
C THR A 160 19.26 -0.58 -14.13
N GLY A 161 19.50 0.42 -13.28
CA GLY A 161 18.64 1.60 -13.12
C GLY A 161 17.40 1.39 -12.24
N VAL A 162 17.10 0.17 -11.81
CA VAL A 162 16.05 -0.09 -10.82
C VAL A 162 16.53 0.38 -9.45
N GLY A 163 15.68 1.12 -8.74
CA GLY A 163 16.05 1.73 -7.47
C GLY A 163 14.86 2.22 -6.67
N ALA A 164 15.18 2.76 -5.50
CA ALA A 164 14.23 3.36 -4.57
C ALA A 164 14.66 4.80 -4.24
N ALA A 165 13.70 5.71 -4.22
CA ALA A 165 13.89 7.05 -3.69
C ALA A 165 12.91 7.28 -2.52
N PRO A 166 13.37 7.87 -1.39
CA PRO A 166 12.47 8.18 -0.29
C PRO A 166 11.40 9.18 -0.74
N LEU A 167 10.19 9.05 -0.19
CA LEU A 167 9.19 10.11 -0.30
C LEU A 167 9.57 11.25 0.64
N ASN A 168 9.95 12.39 0.06
CA ASN A 168 10.12 13.62 0.83
C ASN A 168 8.76 14.32 0.92
N TYR A 169 8.04 14.09 2.01
CA TYR A 169 6.89 14.93 2.34
C TYR A 169 7.44 16.27 2.79
N GLY A 170 7.37 17.29 1.91
CA GLY A 170 7.68 18.67 2.30
C GLY A 170 6.92 18.99 3.58
N GLY A 171 7.66 19.32 4.64
CA GLY A 171 7.16 19.30 6.01
C GLY A 171 5.79 19.95 6.15
N ILE A 172 4.79 19.14 6.51
CA ILE A 172 3.75 19.65 7.40
C ILE A 172 4.50 20.00 8.67
N ALA A 173 4.70 21.30 8.91
CA ALA A 173 5.06 21.76 10.24
C ALA A 173 4.08 21.07 11.20
N SER A 174 4.59 20.14 12.00
CA SER A 174 3.83 19.52 13.06
C SER A 174 3.34 20.70 13.90
N ALA A 175 2.05 20.99 13.86
CA ALA A 175 1.46 22.00 14.72
C ALA A 175 1.68 21.50 16.14
N THR A 176 2.77 21.93 16.74
CA THR A 176 3.01 21.80 18.16
C THR A 176 1.78 22.42 18.81
N SER A 177 1.09 21.62 19.61
CA SER A 177 0.00 22.10 20.45
C SER A 177 0.61 23.03 21.50
N ASP A 178 0.87 24.28 21.09
CA ASP A 178 1.21 25.35 22.00
C ASP A 178 -0.05 25.68 22.79
N LYS A 179 -0.07 25.10 24.00
CA LYS A 179 -0.76 25.53 25.21
C LYS A 179 -1.80 26.64 25.00
N ALA A 180 -3.07 26.25 25.06
CA ALA A 180 -4.21 27.16 25.09
C ALA A 180 -3.98 28.31 26.10
N PRO A 181 -4.24 29.58 25.73
CA PRO A 181 -4.24 30.67 26.69
C PRO A 181 -5.37 30.47 27.71
N ALA A 182 -5.06 30.73 28.97
CA ALA A 182 -5.99 30.64 30.09
C ALA A 182 -7.23 31.51 29.89
N ALA A 183 -8.41 30.95 30.15
CA ALA A 183 -9.68 31.68 30.17
C ALA A 183 -9.71 32.68 31.34
N PRO A 184 -10.18 33.93 31.15
CA PRO A 184 -10.48 34.83 32.26
C PRO A 184 -11.89 34.58 32.81
N GLY A 185 -11.96 34.42 34.13
CA GLY A 185 -12.96 34.96 35.06
C GLY A 185 -14.46 34.84 34.75
N LYS A 186 -15.18 34.10 35.61
CA LYS A 186 -16.64 34.19 35.72
C LYS A 186 -17.08 35.53 36.31
N THR A 187 -18.09 36.16 35.71
CA THR A 187 -19.02 37.08 36.40
C THR A 187 -20.45 36.78 35.96
N ASN A 188 -21.36 36.81 36.95
CA ASN A 188 -22.78 36.53 36.84
C ASN A 188 -23.54 37.74 36.26
N GLY A 189 -24.59 37.51 35.46
CA GLY A 189 -25.54 38.57 35.08
C GLY A 189 -26.62 38.08 34.12
N ALA A 190 -27.87 38.12 34.57
CA ALA A 190 -29.08 37.69 33.88
C ALA A 190 -29.44 38.54 32.65
N GLY A 191 -30.20 37.96 31.69
CA GLY A 191 -30.84 38.75 30.63
C GLY A 191 -31.40 37.90 29.48
N ASN A 192 -32.72 37.75 29.48
CA ASN A 192 -33.57 37.06 28.50
C ASN A 192 -33.56 37.75 27.12
N VAL A 193 -33.59 37.01 25.99
CA VAL A 193 -34.49 37.21 24.82
C VAL A 193 -34.25 36.17 23.68
N ILE A 194 -35.36 35.57 23.21
CA ILE A 194 -35.60 34.80 21.97
C ILE A 194 -36.26 35.80 20.94
N PRO A 195 -36.52 35.60 19.61
CA PRO A 195 -36.16 34.58 18.57
C PRO A 195 -35.64 35.17 17.22
N GLY A 196 -35.29 34.29 16.26
CA GLY A 196 -35.38 34.54 14.79
C GLY A 196 -34.74 33.40 13.99
N MET A 197 -35.49 32.42 13.47
CA MET A 197 -36.01 32.31 12.07
C MET A 197 -34.89 32.42 11.02
N SER A 198 -34.65 31.55 10.04
CA SER A 198 -35.46 30.52 9.36
C SER A 198 -34.56 29.55 8.58
N LEU A 199 -35.12 28.39 8.23
CA LEU A 199 -34.54 27.36 7.37
C LEU A 199 -34.42 27.81 5.90
N VAL A 200 -33.42 27.32 5.17
CA VAL A 200 -33.57 26.89 3.77
C VAL A 200 -32.73 25.65 3.52
N ALA A 201 -33.41 24.55 3.20
CA ALA A 201 -32.86 23.32 2.65
C ALA A 201 -32.81 23.42 1.12
N ALA A 202 -31.78 22.83 0.50
CA ALA A 202 -31.84 22.39 -0.89
C ALA A 202 -30.90 21.19 -1.06
N GLY A 203 -31.48 20.00 -1.14
CA GLY A 203 -30.79 18.79 -1.56
C GLY A 203 -30.76 18.68 -3.07
N VAL A 204 -29.79 17.92 -3.59
CA VAL A 204 -29.91 17.22 -4.87
C VAL A 204 -29.39 15.80 -4.67
N VAL A 205 -30.31 14.86 -4.68
CA VAL A 205 -30.05 13.42 -4.81
C VAL A 205 -30.00 13.14 -6.30
N ALA A 206 -28.94 12.50 -6.77
CA ALA A 206 -28.93 11.83 -8.07
C ALA A 206 -28.38 10.42 -7.86
N ALA A 207 -29.32 9.48 -7.71
CA ALA A 207 -29.08 8.06 -7.90
C ALA A 207 -28.86 7.79 -9.40
N LEU A 208 -27.97 6.87 -9.74
CA LEU A 208 -28.17 6.03 -10.92
C LEU A 208 -27.62 4.64 -10.64
N MET A 209 -28.52 3.66 -10.67
CA MET A 209 -28.26 2.24 -10.84
C MET A 209 -27.93 1.99 -12.31
N VAL A 210 -26.88 1.22 -12.59
CA VAL A 210 -26.82 -0.10 -13.26
C VAL A 210 -25.35 -0.51 -13.23
#